data_AF-A0A1Q3B728-F1
#
_entry.id   AF-A0A1Q3B728-F1
#
_cell.length_a   1.000
_cell.length_b   1.000
_cell.length_c   1.000
_cell.angle_alpha   90.00
_cell.angle_beta   90.00
_cell.angle_gamma   90.00
#
_symmetry.space_group_name_H-M   'P 1'
#
loop_
_entity.id
_entity.type
_entity.pdbx_description
1 polymer ?
#
loop_
_entity_poly.entity_id
_entity_poly.type
_entity_poly.pdbx_seq_one_letter_code
_entity_poly.pdbx_strand_id
1 'polypeptide(L)'
;TLKITNENCSLQPLVNCPFGYLFQVENRKEGPYLSRFIPSTKDNDDGENRHCQIRDETKDNRAIIDNNNPQSLSGEDIDAMRRQGATADEMVEIATFKKITSFSQEKYRLRKQKKYAPRILLGRPTFFSICEAYFKKFPTII
;
A
#
# COMPACT_ATOMS: atom_id res chain seq x y z
N THR A 1 12.70 14.00 14.00
CA THR A 1 12.52 12.94 13.00
C THR A 1 11.98 11.71 13.69
N LEU A 2 11.07 10.96 13.05
CA LEU A 2 10.46 9.75 13.62
C LEU A 2 10.79 8.56 12.71
N LYS A 3 11.09 7.41 13.32
CA LYS A 3 11.32 6.16 12.57
C LYS A 3 9.99 5.57 12.14
N ILE A 4 9.74 5.56 10.83
CA ILE A 4 8.54 5.05 10.19
C ILE A 4 8.97 3.98 9.19
N THR A 5 8.48 2.74 9.36
CA THR A 5 8.78 1.62 8.45
C THR A 5 10.29 1.45 8.17
N ASN A 6 11.11 1.64 9.21
CA ASN A 6 12.58 1.59 9.18
C ASN A 6 13.31 2.81 8.61
N GLU A 7 12.61 3.82 8.08
CA GLU A 7 13.20 5.06 7.57
C GLU A 7 12.96 6.23 8.54
N ASN A 8 13.91 7.16 8.61
CA ASN A 8 13.78 8.36 9.45
C ASN A 8 13.09 9.47 8.66
N CYS A 9 11.84 9.80 9.04
CA CYS A 9 11.03 10.80 8.36
C CYS A 9 10.87 12.08 9.17
N SER A 10 10.75 13.22 8.49
CA SER A 10 10.38 14.51 9.12
C SER A 10 8.87 14.55 9.38
N LEU A 11 8.48 15.06 10.55
CA LEU A 11 7.06 15.22 10.94
C LEU A 11 6.48 16.59 10.57
N GLN A 12 7.30 17.50 10.03
CA GLN A 12 6.86 18.83 9.61
C GLN A 12 5.59 18.81 8.74
N PRO A 13 5.39 17.86 7.80
CA PRO A 13 4.20 17.82 6.95
C PRO A 13 2.90 17.49 7.71
N LEU A 14 3.00 16.93 8.92
CA LEU A 14 1.84 16.56 9.74
C LEU A 14 1.35 17.72 10.61
N VAL A 15 2.19 18.74 10.81
CA VAL A 15 1.86 19.90 11.65
C VAL A 15 0.71 20.67 11.01
N ASN A 16 -0.30 21.04 11.80
CA ASN A 16 -1.52 21.72 11.36
C ASN A 16 -2.42 20.93 10.39
N CYS A 17 -2.18 19.63 10.20
CA CYS A 17 -3.13 18.78 9.48
C CYS A 17 -4.24 18.27 10.44
N PRO A 18 -5.51 18.22 9.99
CA PRO A 18 -6.56 17.61 10.78
C PRO A 18 -6.34 16.10 10.90
N PHE A 19 -6.81 15.54 12.01
CA PHE A 19 -6.84 14.09 12.20
C PHE A 19 -7.75 13.42 11.16
N GLY A 20 -7.40 12.21 10.75
CA GLY A 20 -8.08 11.41 9.72
C GLY A 20 -7.39 11.46 8.36
N TYR A 21 -6.36 12.30 8.18
CA TYR A 21 -5.61 12.35 6.92
C TYR A 21 -4.63 11.20 6.79
N LEU A 22 -4.49 10.71 5.56
CA LEU A 22 -3.55 9.67 5.18
C LEU A 22 -2.26 10.30 4.63
N PHE A 23 -1.14 9.69 4.96
CA PHE A 23 0.19 10.08 4.51
C PHE A 23 0.91 8.87 3.95
N GLN A 24 1.73 9.10 2.93
CA GLN A 24 2.59 8.08 2.33
C GLN A 24 4.04 8.56 2.40
N VAL A 25 4.96 7.62 2.63
CA VAL A 25 6.39 7.91 2.55
C VAL A 25 6.79 7.89 1.08
N GLU A 26 7.28 9.01 0.58
CA GLU A 26 7.83 9.16 -0.76
C GLU A 26 9.35 9.36 -0.67
N ASN A 27 10.08 8.64 -1.52
CA ASN A 27 11.53 8.78 -1.63
C ASN A 27 11.85 9.88 -2.65
N ARG A 28 12.25 11.06 -2.17
CA ARG A 28 12.84 12.12 -3.01
C ARG A 28 14.36 12.06 -3.00
N LYS A 29 14.98 12.78 -3.93
CA LYS A 29 16.45 12.95 -4.01
C LYS A 29 17.09 13.48 -2.72
N GLU A 30 16.32 14.22 -1.92
CA GLU A 30 16.74 14.81 -0.64
C GLU A 30 16.45 13.91 0.59
N GLY A 31 15.93 12.70 0.37
CA GLY A 31 15.57 11.74 1.41
C GLY A 31 14.07 11.43 1.49
N PRO A 32 13.67 10.53 2.41
CA PRO A 32 12.28 10.14 2.59
C PRO A 32 11.46 11.29 3.19
N TYR A 33 10.33 11.60 2.55
CA TYR A 33 9.41 12.68 2.93
C TYR A 33 7.99 12.16 3.04
N LEU A 34 7.22 12.69 3.99
CA LEU A 34 5.81 12.36 4.16
C LEU A 34 4.94 13.26 3.29
N SER A 35 4.36 12.72 2.23
CA SER A 35 3.37 13.41 1.41
C SER A 35 1.95 13.07 1.88
N ARG A 36 1.03 14.02 1.72
CA ARG A 36 -0.39 13.76 1.97
C ARG A 36 -0.92 12.85 0.86
N PHE A 37 -1.45 11.69 1.26
CA PHE A 37 -2.13 10.80 0.34
C PHE A 37 -3.56 11.29 0.13
N ILE A 38 -3.86 11.71 -1.08
CA ILE A 38 -5.22 12.01 -1.52
C ILE A 38 -5.65 10.79 -2.35
N PRO A 39 -6.66 10.02 -1.91
CA PRO A 39 -7.22 8.99 -2.78
C PRO A 39 -7.74 9.70 -4.03
N SER A 40 -7.14 9.41 -5.18
CA SER A 40 -7.67 9.86 -6.46
C SER A 40 -9.13 9.40 -6.54
N THR A 41 -10.04 10.34 -6.79
CA THR A 41 -11.49 10.12 -6.93
C THR A 41 -11.87 9.25 -8.13
N LYS A 42 -10.94 8.43 -8.65
CA LYS A 42 -11.24 7.38 -9.61
C LYS A 42 -11.65 6.06 -8.96
N ASP A 43 -11.52 5.93 -7.63
CA ASP A 43 -11.79 4.67 -6.92
C ASP A 43 -12.88 4.75 -5.83
N ASN A 44 -13.53 5.91 -5.60
CA ASN A 44 -14.51 6.05 -4.50
C ASN A 44 -15.69 6.98 -4.83
N ASP A 45 -16.30 6.85 -6.00
CA ASP A 45 -17.71 7.21 -6.18
C ASP A 45 -18.35 6.15 -7.07
N ASP A 46 -19.18 5.31 -6.44
CA ASP A 46 -20.42 4.80 -7.02
C ASP A 46 -21.04 3.84 -6.01
N GLY A 47 -21.97 4.40 -5.23
CA GLY A 47 -23.11 3.62 -4.78
C GLY A 47 -23.84 3.05 -6.00
N GLU A 48 -24.16 1.76 -5.92
CA GLU A 48 -25.33 1.15 -6.56
C GLU A 48 -25.52 1.29 -8.09
N ASN A 49 -24.50 1.13 -8.95
CA ASN A 49 -24.75 0.58 -10.30
C ASN A 49 -23.48 0.12 -11.06
N ARG A 50 -22.76 -0.90 -10.58
CA ARG A 50 -21.80 -1.59 -11.46
C ARG A 50 -22.56 -2.57 -12.35
N HIS A 51 -22.97 -2.08 -13.52
CA HIS A 51 -23.06 -2.92 -14.71
C HIS A 51 -21.71 -3.63 -14.84
N CYS A 52 -21.69 -4.89 -14.44
CA CYS A 52 -20.57 -5.79 -14.62
C CYS A 52 -20.23 -5.80 -16.12
N GLN A 53 -19.24 -5.01 -16.53
CA GLN A 53 -18.49 -5.36 -17.73
C GLN A 53 -17.70 -6.60 -17.35
N ILE A 54 -18.37 -7.74 -17.48
CA ILE A 54 -17.81 -9.07 -17.39
C ILE A 54 -16.79 -9.13 -18.54
N ARG A 55 -15.57 -8.68 -18.27
CA ARG A 55 -14.42 -8.90 -19.15
C ARG A 55 -14.05 -10.36 -19.00
N ASP A 56 -14.85 -11.22 -19.63
CA ASP A 56 -14.61 -12.64 -19.88
C ASP A 56 -13.60 -13.27 -18.90
N GLU A 57 -13.97 -13.26 -17.61
CA GLU A 57 -13.01 -13.54 -16.55
C GLU A 57 -12.86 -15.06 -16.44
N THR A 58 -11.62 -15.54 -16.55
CA THR A 58 -11.26 -16.91 -16.18
C THR A 58 -11.61 -17.12 -14.70
N LYS A 59 -12.78 -17.72 -14.45
CA LYS A 59 -13.30 -18.04 -13.10
C LYS A 59 -12.50 -19.11 -12.37
N ASP A 60 -11.53 -19.74 -13.04
CA ASP A 60 -10.86 -20.93 -12.55
C ASP A 60 -9.33 -20.79 -12.62
N ASN A 61 -8.68 -21.14 -11.50
CA ASN A 61 -7.24 -21.13 -11.30
C ASN A 61 -6.59 -22.49 -11.66
N ARG A 62 -7.33 -23.46 -12.20
CA ARG A 62 -6.81 -24.80 -12.57
C ARG A 62 -5.60 -24.80 -13.49
N ALA A 63 -5.44 -23.77 -14.32
CA ALA A 63 -4.30 -23.65 -15.25
C ALA A 63 -3.06 -22.99 -14.60
N ILE A 64 -3.12 -22.63 -13.32
CA ILE A 64 -1.98 -22.04 -12.60
C ILE A 64 -1.04 -23.17 -12.17
N ILE A 65 0.08 -23.26 -12.86
CA ILE A 65 1.19 -24.15 -12.50
C ILE A 65 2.21 -23.31 -11.73
N ASP A 66 2.50 -23.70 -10.49
CA ASP A 66 3.45 -23.00 -9.63
C ASP A 66 4.89 -23.35 -10.04
N ASN A 67 5.44 -22.57 -10.96
CA ASN A 67 6.82 -22.74 -11.42
C ASN A 67 7.86 -22.08 -10.50
N ASN A 68 7.50 -21.72 -9.24
CA ASN A 68 8.35 -21.01 -8.28
C ASN A 68 8.97 -19.69 -8.82
N ASN A 69 8.51 -19.23 -9.98
CA ASN A 69 8.87 -17.95 -10.57
C ASN A 69 7.59 -17.18 -10.92
N PRO A 70 6.88 -16.64 -9.90
CA PRO A 70 5.62 -15.95 -10.10
C PRO A 70 5.78 -14.54 -10.70
N GLN A 71 7.01 -14.02 -10.85
CA GLN A 71 7.28 -12.64 -11.23
C GLN A 71 8.51 -12.59 -12.16
N SER A 72 8.35 -12.05 -13.38
CA SER A 72 9.45 -11.91 -14.36
C SER A 72 10.52 -10.86 -13.98
N LEU A 73 10.35 -10.14 -12.86
CA LEU A 73 11.27 -9.10 -12.38
C LEU A 73 12.05 -9.61 -11.17
N SER A 74 13.36 -9.38 -11.16
CA SER A 74 14.25 -9.72 -10.04
C SER A 74 13.97 -8.81 -8.84
N GLY A 75 14.27 -9.28 -7.62
CA GLY A 75 14.23 -8.43 -6.42
C GLY A 75 15.13 -7.19 -6.54
N GLU A 76 16.20 -7.29 -7.33
CA GLU A 76 17.13 -6.21 -7.62
C GLU A 76 16.50 -5.12 -8.51
N ASP A 77 15.67 -5.51 -9.48
CA ASP A 77 14.94 -4.58 -10.35
C ASP A 77 13.92 -3.77 -9.55
N ILE A 78 13.26 -4.41 -8.58
CA ILE A 78 12.30 -3.77 -7.66
C ILE A 78 13.00 -2.73 -6.79
N ASP A 79 14.19 -3.05 -6.27
CA ASP A 79 14.98 -2.11 -5.48
C ASP A 79 15.55 -0.97 -6.34
N ALA A 80 15.92 -1.24 -7.59
CA ALA A 80 16.33 -0.21 -8.54
C ALA A 80 15.18 0.77 -8.83
N MET A 81 13.96 0.27 -9.09
CA MET A 81 12.77 1.09 -9.26
C MET A 81 12.45 1.93 -8.01
N ARG A 82 12.63 1.36 -6.80
CA ARG A 82 12.45 2.09 -5.54
C ARG A 82 13.46 3.23 -5.39
N ARG A 83 14.72 3.03 -5.79
CA ARG A 83 15.76 4.07 -5.78
C ARG A 83 15.53 5.15 -6.84
N GLN A 84 14.93 4.78 -7.97
CA GLN A 84 14.57 5.72 -9.04
C GLN A 84 13.34 6.58 -8.70
N GLY A 85 12.65 6.30 -7.60
CA GLY A 85 11.46 7.05 -7.16
C GLY A 85 10.20 6.71 -7.96
N ALA A 86 10.16 5.51 -8.58
CA ALA A 86 8.94 5.03 -9.24
C ALA A 86 7.79 4.99 -8.23
N THR A 87 6.61 5.42 -8.65
CA THR A 87 5.45 5.44 -7.76
C THR A 87 5.07 4.00 -7.44
N ALA A 88 4.85 3.69 -6.17
CA ALA A 88 4.60 2.32 -5.74
C ALA A 88 3.36 1.67 -6.44
N ASP A 89 2.45 2.48 -6.99
CA ASP A 89 1.33 2.01 -7.80
C ASP A 89 1.79 1.50 -9.19
N GLU A 90 2.79 2.13 -9.83
CA GLU A 90 3.41 1.67 -11.08
C GLU A 90 4.15 0.33 -10.87
N MET A 91 4.82 0.18 -9.73
CA MET A 91 5.47 -1.09 -9.36
C MET A 91 4.46 -2.22 -9.16
N VAL A 92 3.22 -1.88 -8.78
CA VAL A 92 2.16 -2.86 -8.60
C VAL A 92 1.54 -3.26 -9.94
N GLU A 93 1.40 -2.35 -10.91
CA GLU A 93 0.78 -2.65 -12.22
C GLU A 93 1.62 -3.54 -13.15
N ILE A 94 2.94 -3.51 -13.04
CA ILE A 94 3.84 -4.21 -13.99
C ILE A 94 3.82 -5.74 -13.82
N ALA A 95 3.29 -6.28 -12.73
CA ALA A 95 3.21 -7.73 -12.53
C ALA A 95 2.12 -8.38 -13.42
N THR A 96 2.43 -9.53 -14.02
CA THR A 96 1.58 -10.25 -14.98
C THR A 96 0.26 -10.76 -14.36
N PHE A 97 -0.78 -9.91 -14.28
CA PHE A 97 -2.07 -10.26 -13.64
C PHE A 97 -3.07 -10.99 -14.52
N LYS A 98 -2.84 -11.03 -15.85
CA LYS A 98 -3.88 -11.43 -16.82
C LYS A 98 -4.42 -12.86 -16.68
N LYS A 99 -3.77 -13.76 -15.92
CA LYS A 99 -4.16 -15.18 -15.81
C LYS A 99 -4.93 -15.56 -14.55
N ILE A 100 -5.05 -14.66 -13.56
CA ILE A 100 -5.67 -14.99 -12.26
C ILE A 100 -7.07 -14.35 -12.18
N THR A 101 -7.98 -14.95 -11.41
CA THR A 101 -9.28 -14.34 -11.05
C THR A 101 -9.15 -12.91 -10.52
N SER A 102 -10.13 -12.06 -10.84
CA SER A 102 -10.19 -10.65 -10.41
C SER A 102 -10.01 -10.47 -8.88
N PHE A 103 -10.65 -11.31 -8.08
CA PHE A 103 -10.48 -11.30 -6.61
C PHE A 103 -9.05 -11.58 -6.17
N SER A 104 -8.36 -12.51 -6.85
CA SER A 104 -6.98 -12.84 -6.51
C SER A 104 -6.01 -11.74 -6.95
N GLN A 105 -6.29 -11.09 -8.08
CA GLN A 105 -5.54 -9.91 -8.52
C GLN A 105 -5.65 -8.78 -7.49
N GLU A 106 -6.88 -8.44 -7.07
CA GLU A 106 -7.11 -7.38 -6.09
C GLU A 106 -6.49 -7.70 -4.72
N LYS A 107 -6.63 -8.95 -4.25
CA LYS A 107 -5.97 -9.42 -3.02
C LYS A 107 -4.45 -9.29 -3.10
N TYR A 108 -3.85 -9.61 -4.26
CA TYR A 108 -2.42 -9.48 -4.48
C TYR A 108 -1.99 -8.00 -4.52
N ARG A 109 -2.77 -7.15 -5.21
CA ARG A 109 -2.57 -5.69 -5.27
C ARG A 109 -2.51 -5.09 -3.86
N LEU A 110 -3.50 -5.40 -3.01
CA LEU A 110 -3.54 -4.94 -1.62
C LEU A 110 -2.35 -5.45 -0.79
N ARG A 111 -1.91 -6.69 -1.01
CA ARG A 111 -0.71 -7.24 -0.33
C ARG A 111 0.57 -6.50 -0.74
N LYS A 112 0.74 -6.23 -2.04
CA LYS A 112 1.89 -5.50 -2.56
C LYS A 112 1.87 -4.04 -2.12
N GLN A 113 0.72 -3.38 -2.16
CA GLN A 113 0.55 -2.02 -1.67
C GLN A 113 0.93 -1.91 -0.19
N LYS A 114 0.50 -2.84 0.67
CA LYS A 114 0.93 -2.86 2.09
C LYS A 114 2.43 -3.05 2.27
N LYS A 115 3.10 -3.77 1.35
CA LYS A 115 4.54 -4.04 1.40
C LYS A 115 5.39 -2.86 0.90
N TYR A 116 4.98 -2.25 -0.20
CA TYR A 116 5.79 -1.26 -0.93
C TYR A 116 5.33 0.19 -0.71
N ALA A 117 4.08 0.41 -0.29
CA ALA A 117 3.47 1.72 -0.06
C ALA A 117 2.76 1.77 1.30
N PRO A 118 3.50 1.70 2.42
CA PRO A 118 2.89 1.84 3.75
C PRO A 118 2.23 3.21 3.86
N ARG A 119 0.93 3.20 4.13
CA ARG A 119 0.13 4.40 4.40
C ARG A 119 -0.06 4.57 5.89
N ILE A 120 -0.04 5.82 6.34
CA ILE A 120 -0.09 6.20 7.74
C ILE A 120 -1.31 7.09 7.94
N LEU A 121 -2.13 6.73 8.92
CA LEU A 121 -3.29 7.53 9.30
C LEU A 121 -2.92 8.41 10.49
N LEU A 122 -3.17 9.71 10.38
CA LEU A 122 -3.06 10.64 11.51
C LEU A 122 -4.28 10.47 12.43
N GLY A 123 -4.17 9.61 13.44
CA GLY A 123 -5.24 9.32 14.39
C GLY A 123 -5.28 10.29 15.58
N ARG A 124 -6.47 10.49 16.16
CA ARG A 124 -6.62 11.21 17.43
C ARG A 124 -6.17 10.32 18.59
N PRO A 125 -5.40 10.86 19.56
CA PRO A 125 -5.09 10.15 20.80
C PRO A 125 -6.36 10.05 21.65
N THR A 126 -7.03 8.92 21.56
CA THR A 126 -8.14 8.50 22.43
C THR A 126 -7.67 7.39 23.36
N PHE A 127 -8.37 7.19 24.47
CA PHE A 127 -8.08 6.10 25.41
C PHE A 127 -7.91 4.75 24.69
N PHE A 128 -8.88 4.39 23.83
CA PHE A 128 -8.83 3.16 23.03
C PHE A 128 -7.59 3.10 22.13
N SER A 129 -7.26 4.18 21.41
CA SER A 129 -6.09 4.18 20.52
C SER A 129 -4.77 4.01 21.28
N ILE A 130 -4.69 4.57 22.50
CA ILE A 130 -3.50 4.47 23.35
C ILE A 130 -3.40 3.03 23.88
N CYS A 131 -4.48 2.48 24.45
CA CYS A 131 -4.50 1.11 24.94
C CYS A 131 -4.15 0.10 23.84
N GLU A 132 -4.73 0.25 22.64
CA GLU A 132 -4.45 -0.61 21.50
C GLU A 132 -2.98 -0.51 21.06
N ALA A 133 -2.43 0.71 21.00
CA ALA A 133 -1.02 0.92 20.65
C ALA A 133 -0.07 0.32 21.70
N TYR A 134 -0.39 0.48 22.99
CA TYR A 134 0.39 -0.10 24.08
C TYR A 134 0.34 -1.63 24.06
N PHE A 135 -0.84 -2.22 23.89
CA PHE A 135 -1.00 -3.67 23.78
C PHE A 135 -0.23 -4.25 22.60
N LYS A 136 -0.28 -3.61 21.43
CA LYS A 136 0.48 -4.04 20.25
C LYS A 136 2.00 -3.92 20.43
N LYS A 137 2.46 -2.91 21.17
CA LYS A 137 3.90 -2.63 21.35
C LYS A 137 4.51 -3.45 22.48
N PHE A 138 3.77 -3.63 23.57
CA PHE A 138 4.22 -4.27 24.79
C PHE A 138 3.16 -5.27 25.29
N PRO A 139 2.98 -6.41 24.60
CA PRO A 139 1.94 -7.38 24.93
C PRO A 139 2.16 -8.09 26.28
N THR A 140 3.35 -7.96 26.88
CA THR A 140 3.74 -8.64 28.12
C THR A 140 3.66 -7.75 29.37
N ILE A 141 3.42 -6.43 29.22
CA ILE A 141 3.38 -5.46 30.33
C ILE A 141 1.93 -5.24 30.83
N ILE A 142 0.95 -5.83 30.15
CA ILE A 142 -0.49 -5.80 30.47
C ILE A 142 -0.93 -7.24 30.72
#